data_AF-A0AAW1D0K1-F1
#
_entry.id   AF-A0AAW1D0K1-F1
#
_cell.length_a   1.000
_cell.length_b   1.000
_cell.length_c   1.000
_cell.angle_alpha   90.00
_cell.angle_beta   90.00
_cell.angle_gamma   90.00
#
_symmetry.space_group_name_H-M   'P 1'
#
loop_
_entity.id
_entity.type
_entity.pdbx_description
1 polymer ?
#
loop_
_entity_poly.entity_id
_entity_poly.type
_entity_poly.pdbx_seq_one_letter_code
_entity_poly.pdbx_strand_id
1 'polypeptide(L)'
;MYFSFFFFLQNSTVHRSVKPEILSVFGDIALSIGPEFKKYIDIVIQTLIQASNIQVDQLDYDLVDWLNELREGIIEAYSGIIQGLKGDDPSQPSPDLVLLEPHLQFIIQFITVISADNSKNDNIVAVSAGLIGSVHTSYFFFFFFFFFFFFLLLPCIKEIL
;
A
#
# COMPACT_ATOMS: atom_id res chain seq x y z
N MET A 1 -15.76 10.00 13.58
CA MET A 1 -14.32 10.36 13.61
C MET A 1 -13.61 10.14 12.26
N TYR A 2 -14.05 9.21 11.41
CA TYR A 2 -13.53 9.01 10.03
C TYR A 2 -13.62 10.23 9.08
N PHE A 3 -14.51 11.18 9.37
CA PHE A 3 -14.73 12.36 8.52
C PHE A 3 -13.55 13.36 8.53
N SER A 4 -12.67 13.31 9.55
CA SER A 4 -11.62 14.32 9.72
C SER A 4 -10.40 14.10 8.83
N PHE A 5 -10.06 12.85 8.49
CA PHE A 5 -8.86 12.55 7.69
C PHE A 5 -9.12 12.76 6.19
N PHE A 6 -10.33 12.42 5.71
CA PHE A 6 -10.73 12.74 4.34
C PHE A 6 -10.73 14.25 4.07
N PHE A 7 -11.24 15.06 5.01
CA PHE A 7 -11.21 16.51 4.90
C PHE A 7 -9.78 17.08 4.94
N PHE A 8 -8.83 16.37 5.55
CA PHE A 8 -7.41 16.71 5.54
C PHE A 8 -6.75 16.38 4.18
N LEU A 9 -7.06 15.23 3.57
CA LEU A 9 -6.59 14.89 2.22
C LEU A 9 -7.25 15.71 1.11
N GLN A 10 -8.49 16.18 1.29
CA GLN A 10 -9.13 17.12 0.37
C GLN A 10 -8.77 18.59 0.63
N ASN A 11 -8.19 18.92 1.79
CA ASN A 11 -7.84 20.29 2.11
C ASN A 11 -6.75 20.82 1.17
N SER A 12 -7.04 21.95 0.53
CA SER A 12 -6.12 22.72 -0.31
C SER A 12 -5.16 23.60 0.50
N THR A 13 -5.34 23.69 1.82
CA THR A 13 -4.46 24.44 2.74
C THR A 13 -3.20 23.68 3.13
N VAL A 14 -3.24 22.34 3.04
CA VAL A 14 -2.09 21.47 3.24
C VAL A 14 -1.40 21.29 1.90
N HIS A 15 -0.12 21.66 1.83
CA HIS A 15 0.67 21.55 0.60
C HIS A 15 0.61 20.11 0.08
N ARG A 16 0.34 19.92 -1.21
CA ARG A 16 0.11 18.59 -1.79
C ARG A 16 1.30 17.64 -1.51
N SER A 17 2.51 18.18 -1.47
CA SER A 17 3.77 17.47 -1.18
C SER A 17 3.86 16.81 0.21
N VAL A 18 3.07 17.21 1.21
CA VAL A 18 3.17 16.58 2.54
C VAL A 18 2.23 15.38 2.71
N LYS A 19 1.28 15.18 1.79
CA LYS A 19 0.32 14.09 1.88
C LYS A 19 0.97 12.71 1.67
N PRO A 20 1.86 12.50 0.67
CA PRO A 20 2.59 11.24 0.52
C PRO A 20 3.37 10.85 1.78
N GLU A 21 4.15 11.78 2.32
CA GLU A 21 4.98 11.59 3.53
C GLU A 21 4.17 11.19 4.76
N ILE A 22 2.99 11.77 4.96
CA ILE A 22 2.14 11.40 6.10
C ILE A 22 1.63 9.96 5.96
N LEU A 23 1.37 9.52 4.73
CA LEU A 23 0.92 8.15 4.49
C LEU A 23 2.04 7.15 4.76
N SER A 24 3.26 7.40 4.25
CA SER A 24 4.41 6.50 4.47
C SER A 24 4.75 6.36 5.97
N VAL A 25 4.65 7.46 6.74
CA VAL A 25 4.86 7.45 8.20
C VAL A 25 3.92 6.49 8.94
N PHE A 26 2.73 6.19 8.43
CA PHE A 26 1.89 5.14 9.04
C PHE A 26 2.58 3.77 8.99
N GLY A 27 3.32 3.49 7.92
CA GLY A 27 4.16 2.29 7.81
C GLY A 27 5.27 2.28 8.85
N ASP A 28 6.00 3.38 9.02
CA ASP A 28 7.07 3.49 10.03
C ASP A 28 6.55 3.33 11.47
N ILE A 29 5.38 3.89 11.76
CA ILE A 29 4.71 3.70 13.05
C ILE A 29 4.34 2.23 13.23
N ALA A 30 3.79 1.58 12.21
CA ALA A 30 3.44 0.17 12.27
C ALA A 30 4.66 -0.72 12.51
N LEU A 31 5.79 -0.43 11.85
CA LEU A 31 7.06 -1.10 12.09
C LEU A 31 7.56 -0.89 13.53
N SER A 32 7.43 0.34 14.04
CA SER A 32 7.94 0.71 15.37
C SER A 32 7.14 0.11 16.53
N ILE A 33 5.81 0.02 16.39
CA ILE A 33 4.94 -0.48 17.46
C ILE A 33 4.51 -1.95 17.26
N GLY A 34 4.72 -2.49 16.06
CA GLY A 34 4.49 -3.87 15.71
C GLY A 34 3.03 -4.33 15.93
N PRO A 35 2.78 -5.43 16.67
CA PRO A 35 1.44 -5.99 16.88
C PRO A 35 0.43 -5.04 17.55
N GLU A 36 0.91 -4.04 18.30
CA GLU A 36 0.04 -3.04 18.93
C GLU A 36 -0.64 -2.11 17.92
N PHE A 37 -0.16 -2.08 16.66
CA PHE A 37 -0.74 -1.32 15.58
C PHE A 37 -2.15 -1.77 15.19
N LYS A 38 -2.56 -3.00 15.56
CA LYS A 38 -3.90 -3.54 15.25
C LYS A 38 -5.08 -2.67 15.67
N LYS A 39 -4.91 -1.85 16.71
CA LYS A 39 -5.93 -0.90 17.19
C LYS A 39 -6.22 0.22 16.18
N TYR A 40 -5.30 0.47 15.24
CA TYR A 40 -5.36 1.56 14.27
C TYR A 40 -5.55 1.07 12.82
N ILE A 41 -5.40 -0.23 12.56
CA ILE A 41 -5.48 -0.83 11.21
C ILE A 41 -6.72 -0.35 10.46
N ASP A 42 -7.91 -0.53 11.02
CA ASP A 42 -9.15 -0.21 10.31
C ASP A 42 -9.19 1.26 9.86
N ILE A 43 -8.74 2.19 10.71
CA ILE A 43 -8.75 3.62 10.42
C ILE A 43 -7.70 3.96 9.36
N VAL A 44 -6.50 3.39 9.48
CA VAL A 44 -5.38 3.65 8.56
C VAL A 44 -5.68 3.06 7.18
N ILE A 45 -6.17 1.82 7.11
CA ILE A 45 -6.52 1.15 5.85
C ILE A 45 -7.64 1.91 5.13
N GLN A 46 -8.68 2.36 5.84
CA GLN A 46 -9.73 3.18 5.22
C GLN A 46 -9.17 4.50 4.65
N THR A 47 -8.19 5.10 5.33
CA THR A 47 -7.51 6.31 4.83
C THR A 47 -6.70 6.02 3.57
N LEU A 48 -5.96 4.91 3.52
CA LEU A 48 -5.20 4.48 2.34
C LEU A 48 -6.12 4.17 1.15
N ILE A 49 -7.25 3.48 1.38
CA ILE A 49 -8.25 3.22 0.34
C ILE A 49 -8.78 4.53 -0.23
N GLN A 50 -9.08 5.52 0.61
CA GLN A 50 -9.53 6.82 0.13
C GLN A 50 -8.46 7.54 -0.70
N ALA A 51 -7.21 7.54 -0.23
CA ALA A 51 -6.09 8.16 -0.93
C ALA A 51 -5.83 7.51 -2.31
N SER A 52 -5.91 6.18 -2.39
CA SER A 52 -5.70 5.42 -3.63
C SER A 52 -6.75 5.69 -4.73
N ASN A 53 -7.92 6.21 -4.36
CA ASN A 53 -8.99 6.56 -5.30
C ASN A 53 -8.85 7.99 -5.86
N ILE A 54 -7.83 8.75 -5.44
CA ILE A 54 -7.57 10.08 -5.97
C ILE A 54 -7.16 9.96 -7.44
N GLN A 55 -7.81 10.75 -8.29
CA GLN A 55 -7.51 10.88 -9.71
C GLN A 55 -7.09 12.31 -9.98
N VAL A 56 -6.16 12.47 -10.93
CA VAL A 56 -5.66 13.77 -11.38
C VAL A 56 -5.83 13.89 -12.89
N ASP A 57 -5.72 15.11 -13.41
CA ASP A 57 -5.66 15.32 -14.84
C ASP A 57 -4.36 14.76 -15.41
N GLN A 58 -4.47 13.78 -16.30
CA GLN A 58 -3.34 13.11 -16.95
C GLN A 58 -2.57 14.01 -17.92
N LEU A 59 -3.12 15.17 -18.26
CA LEU A 59 -2.47 16.18 -19.09
C LEU A 59 -1.58 17.14 -18.28
N ASP A 60 -1.74 17.16 -16.96
CA ASP A 60 -0.96 18.00 -16.05
C ASP A 60 0.18 17.18 -15.43
N TYR A 61 1.37 17.31 -16.01
CA TYR A 61 2.56 16.55 -15.61
C TYR A 61 2.90 16.74 -14.12
N ASP A 62 2.73 17.94 -13.56
CA ASP A 62 3.03 18.19 -12.15
C ASP A 62 2.06 17.42 -11.22
N LEU A 63 0.80 17.26 -11.65
CA LEU A 63 -0.18 16.47 -10.90
C LEU A 63 0.06 14.96 -11.04
N VAL A 64 0.51 14.51 -12.21
CA VAL A 64 0.86 13.12 -12.46
C VAL A 64 2.05 12.69 -11.60
N ASP A 65 3.10 13.52 -11.53
CA ASP A 65 4.26 13.25 -10.66
C ASP A 65 3.85 13.20 -9.19
N TRP A 66 3.04 14.17 -8.75
CA TRP A 66 2.48 14.15 -7.40
C TRP A 66 1.59 12.92 -7.12
N LEU A 67 0.81 12.46 -8.10
CA LEU A 67 -0.01 11.25 -7.97
C LEU A 67 0.88 10.01 -7.79
N ASN A 68 2.02 9.94 -8.50
CA ASN A 68 2.98 8.87 -8.33
C ASN A 68 3.62 8.90 -6.92
N GLU A 69 4.01 10.06 -6.41
CA GLU A 69 4.49 10.22 -5.03
C GLU A 69 3.42 9.75 -4.02
N LEU A 70 2.16 10.15 -4.22
CA LEU A 70 1.06 9.74 -3.35
C LEU A 70 0.88 8.21 -3.34
N ARG A 71 0.93 7.58 -4.51
CA ARG A 71 0.81 6.13 -4.65
C ARG A 71 2.00 5.41 -4.02
N GLU A 72 3.20 5.96 -4.13
CA GLU A 72 4.40 5.47 -3.45
C GLU A 72 4.21 5.48 -1.93
N GLY A 73 3.81 6.61 -1.34
CA GLY A 73 3.55 6.69 0.10
C GLY A 73 2.48 5.70 0.59
N ILE A 74 1.49 5.39 -0.25
CA ILE A 74 0.49 4.34 0.04
C ILE A 74 1.12 2.95 0.05
N ILE A 75 1.97 2.63 -0.93
CA ILE A 75 2.65 1.34 -1.05
C ILE A 75 3.63 1.12 0.10
N GLU A 76 4.36 2.16 0.49
CA GLU A 76 5.27 2.13 1.64
C GLU A 76 4.50 1.92 2.94
N ALA A 77 3.36 2.61 3.12
CA ALA A 77 2.48 2.40 4.26
C ALA A 77 2.02 0.94 4.36
N TYR A 78 1.53 0.35 3.27
CA TYR A 78 1.13 -1.06 3.24
C TYR A 78 2.30 -1.99 3.55
N SER A 79 3.49 -1.71 3.00
CA SER A 79 4.70 -2.51 3.24
C SER A 79 5.08 -2.50 4.73
N GLY A 80 5.11 -1.33 5.35
CA GLY A 80 5.41 -1.18 6.78
C GLY A 80 4.36 -1.82 7.68
N ILE A 81 3.07 -1.72 7.34
CA ILE A 81 1.99 -2.37 8.11
C ILE A 81 2.10 -3.89 8.04
N ILE A 82 2.32 -4.47 6.86
CA ILE A 82 2.47 -5.92 6.69
C ILE A 82 3.70 -6.42 7.47
N GLN A 83 4.83 -5.73 7.34
CA GLN A 83 6.07 -6.10 8.03
C GLN A 83 5.94 -5.96 9.56
N GLY A 84 5.37 -4.85 10.04
CA GLY A 84 5.19 -4.59 11.47
C GLY A 84 4.23 -5.59 12.12
N LEU A 85 3.18 -6.01 11.43
CA LEU A 85 2.25 -7.02 11.94
C LEU A 85 2.81 -8.43 11.85
N LYS A 86 3.61 -8.76 10.82
CA LYS A 86 4.25 -10.06 10.69
C LYS A 86 5.14 -10.38 11.89
N GLY A 87 5.84 -9.38 12.42
CA GLY A 87 6.82 -9.51 13.49
C GLY A 87 8.17 -10.04 13.00
N ASP A 88 9.12 -10.16 13.94
CA ASP A 88 10.53 -10.42 13.63
C ASP A 88 10.87 -11.90 13.39
N ASP A 89 9.98 -12.84 13.77
CA ASP A 89 10.24 -14.27 13.59
C ASP A 89 9.84 -14.72 12.16
N PRO A 90 10.80 -15.12 11.31
CA PRO A 90 10.50 -15.59 9.96
C PRO A 90 9.78 -16.95 9.94
N SER A 91 9.85 -17.71 11.04
CA SER A 91 9.37 -19.09 11.14
C SER A 91 7.94 -19.17 11.69
N GLN A 92 7.51 -18.15 12.41
CA GLN A 92 6.17 -18.06 13.01
C GLN A 92 5.60 -16.65 12.79
N PRO A 93 4.97 -16.40 11.62
CA PRO A 93 4.30 -15.13 11.39
C PRO A 93 3.20 -14.91 12.43
N SER A 94 3.09 -13.68 12.93
CA SER A 94 2.07 -13.30 13.90
C SER A 94 0.65 -13.65 13.43
N PRO A 95 -0.23 -14.14 14.33
CA PRO A 95 -1.63 -14.39 13.99
C PRO A 95 -2.38 -13.12 13.61
N ASP A 96 -1.87 -11.93 13.97
CA ASP A 96 -2.51 -10.64 13.67
C ASP A 96 -2.49 -10.31 12.14
N LEU A 97 -1.72 -11.03 11.32
CA LEU A 97 -1.75 -10.89 9.85
C LEU A 97 -3.11 -11.25 9.23
N VAL A 98 -3.94 -12.04 9.92
CA VAL A 98 -5.30 -12.37 9.47
C VAL A 98 -6.17 -11.12 9.31
N LEU A 99 -5.86 -10.04 10.05
CA LEU A 99 -6.59 -8.78 9.99
C LEU A 99 -6.40 -8.07 8.64
N LEU A 100 -5.31 -8.35 7.92
CA LEU A 100 -5.03 -7.76 6.61
C LEU A 100 -5.60 -8.58 5.45
N GLU A 101 -5.96 -9.86 5.66
CA GLU A 101 -6.54 -10.72 4.60
C GLU A 101 -7.68 -10.08 3.80
N PRO A 102 -8.71 -9.45 4.41
CA PRO A 102 -9.80 -8.83 3.64
C PRO A 102 -9.33 -7.65 2.77
N HIS A 103 -8.14 -7.11 3.03
CA HIS A 103 -7.58 -5.96 2.32
C HIS A 103 -6.55 -6.36 1.25
N LEU A 104 -6.02 -7.59 1.27
CA LEU A 104 -5.02 -8.05 0.29
C LEU A 104 -5.52 -7.98 -1.15
N GLN A 105 -6.79 -8.33 -1.38
CA GLN A 105 -7.39 -8.21 -2.71
C GLN A 105 -7.32 -6.77 -3.22
N PHE A 106 -7.63 -5.80 -2.37
CA PHE A 106 -7.57 -4.38 -2.73
C PHE A 106 -6.14 -3.93 -3.02
N ILE A 107 -5.17 -4.33 -2.19
CA ILE A 107 -3.75 -3.99 -2.38
C ILE A 107 -3.26 -4.51 -3.74
N ILE A 108 -3.59 -5.75 -4.09
CA ILE A 108 -3.17 -6.35 -5.37
C ILE A 108 -3.86 -5.66 -6.55
N GLN A 109 -5.15 -5.34 -6.43
CA GLN A 109 -5.86 -4.56 -7.45
C GLN A 109 -5.23 -3.18 -7.64
N PHE A 110 -4.84 -2.51 -6.55
CA PHE A 110 -4.18 -1.20 -6.61
C PHE A 110 -2.85 -1.26 -7.35
N ILE A 111 -2.00 -2.26 -7.05
CA ILE A 111 -0.74 -2.47 -7.78
C ILE A 111 -0.98 -2.76 -9.27
N THR A 112 -2.04 -3.52 -9.59
CA THR A 112 -2.41 -3.82 -10.99
C THR A 112 -2.83 -2.55 -11.74
N VAL A 113 -3.55 -1.64 -11.08
CA VAL A 113 -3.91 -0.34 -11.66
C VAL A 113 -2.66 0.49 -11.93
N ILE A 114 -1.70 0.50 -10.99
CA ILE A 114 -0.42 1.21 -11.15
C ILE A 114 0.39 0.62 -12.30
N SER A 115 0.47 -0.71 -12.41
CA SER A 115 1.25 -1.36 -13.47
C SER A 115 0.68 -1.08 -14.85
N ALA A 116 -0.65 -1.00 -14.99
CA ALA A 116 -1.32 -0.66 -16.23
C ALA A 116 -1.23 0.84 -16.59
N ASP A 117 -0.81 1.69 -15.66
CA ASP A 117 -0.67 3.13 -15.89
C ASP A 117 0.55 3.42 -16.79
N ASN A 118 0.36 4.23 -17.83
CA ASN A 118 1.44 4.61 -18.76
C ASN A 118 2.31 5.74 -18.21
N SER A 119 1.84 6.46 -17.18
CA SER A 119 2.58 7.53 -16.53
C SER A 119 3.34 7.09 -15.28
N LYS A 120 3.48 5.78 -15.06
CA LYS A 120 4.28 5.22 -13.96
C LYS A 120 5.77 5.52 -14.13
N ASN A 121 6.47 5.75 -13.03
CA ASN A 121 7.94 5.91 -13.01
C ASN A 121 8.63 4.63 -12.50
N ASP A 122 9.95 4.51 -12.65
CA ASP A 122 10.67 3.31 -12.21
C ASP A 122 10.60 3.10 -10.69
N ASN A 123 10.44 4.19 -9.93
CA ASN A 123 10.39 4.15 -8.48
C ASN A 123 9.11 3.46 -7.98
N ILE A 124 7.94 3.87 -8.49
CA ILE A 124 6.65 3.28 -8.13
C ILE A 124 6.58 1.79 -8.50
N VAL A 125 7.24 1.42 -9.60
CA VAL A 125 7.40 0.03 -10.05
C VAL A 125 8.25 -0.77 -9.07
N ALA A 126 9.38 -0.21 -8.63
CA ALA A 126 10.28 -0.85 -7.66
C ALA A 126 9.61 -1.06 -6.29
N VAL A 127 8.94 -0.05 -5.74
CA VAL A 127 8.23 -0.18 -4.45
C VAL A 127 7.03 -1.13 -4.56
N SER A 128 6.34 -1.16 -5.70
CA SER A 128 5.25 -2.12 -5.97
C SER A 128 5.77 -3.56 -5.95
N ALA A 129 6.90 -3.82 -6.60
CA ALA A 129 7.54 -5.14 -6.57
C ALA A 129 7.99 -5.53 -5.15
N GLY A 130 8.49 -4.57 -4.36
CA GLY A 130 8.82 -4.76 -2.95
C GLY A 130 7.62 -5.14 -2.09
N LEU A 131 6.47 -4.49 -2.28
CA LEU A 131 5.23 -4.81 -1.58
C LEU A 131 4.71 -6.20 -1.96
N ILE A 132 4.76 -6.57 -3.24
CA ILE A 132 4.43 -7.92 -3.70
C ILE A 132 5.29 -8.97 -2.98
N GLY A 133 6.60 -8.73 -2.90
CA GLY A 133 7.52 -9.60 -2.18
C GLY A 133 7.22 -9.68 -0.68
N SER A 134 6.82 -8.56 -0.06
CA SER A 134 6.43 -8.50 1.34
C SER A 134 5.15 -9.30 1.62
N VAL A 135 4.15 -9.19 0.75
CA VAL A 135 2.92 -10.00 0.81
C VAL A 135 3.27 -11.48 0.63
N HIS A 136 4.04 -11.83 -0.40
CA HIS A 136 4.42 -13.22 -0.63
C HIS A 136 5.12 -13.81 0.60
N THR A 137 6.16 -13.15 1.13
CA THR A 137 6.91 -13.65 2.28
C THR A 137 6.06 -13.73 3.55
N SER A 138 5.01 -12.93 3.69
CA SER A 138 4.13 -12.93 4.87
C SER A 138 3.07 -14.03 4.80
N TYR A 139 2.60 -14.38 3.60
CA TYR A 139 1.50 -15.34 3.39
C TYR A 139 1.93 -16.66 2.73
N PHE A 140 3.21 -16.85 2.39
CA PHE A 140 3.72 -18.07 1.71
C PHE A 140 3.42 -19.37 2.46
N PHE A 141 3.30 -19.34 3.79
CA PHE A 141 2.92 -20.51 4.58
C PHE A 141 1.42 -20.84 4.51
N PHE A 142 0.58 -19.91 4.06
CA PHE A 142 -0.85 -20.14 3.82
C PHE A 142 -1.05 -20.68 2.39
N PHE A 143 -1.31 -21.98 2.29
CA PHE A 143 -1.46 -22.79 1.07
C PHE A 143 -2.42 -22.21 0.00
N PHE A 144 -3.25 -21.22 0.35
CA PHE A 144 -4.22 -20.56 -0.54
C PHE A 144 -3.60 -19.51 -1.48
N PHE A 145 -2.43 -18.95 -1.15
CA PHE A 145 -1.85 -17.82 -1.90
C PHE A 145 -1.23 -18.22 -3.25
N PHE A 146 -0.87 -19.51 -3.43
CA PHE A 146 -0.23 -20.00 -4.65
C PHE A 146 -1.10 -19.82 -5.91
N PHE A 147 -2.43 -19.94 -5.76
CA PHE A 147 -3.37 -19.78 -6.88
C PHE A 147 -3.57 -18.30 -7.27
N PHE A 148 -3.59 -17.40 -6.30
CA PHE A 148 -3.76 -15.97 -6.51
C PHE A 148 -2.49 -15.34 -7.12
N PHE A 149 -1.31 -15.76 -6.65
CA PHE A 149 -0.02 -15.28 -7.14
C PHE A 149 0.20 -15.63 -8.63
N PHE A 150 -0.16 -16.84 -9.05
CA PHE A 150 0.06 -17.29 -10.42
C PHE A 150 -0.90 -16.66 -11.44
N PHE A 151 -2.15 -16.37 -11.06
CA PHE A 151 -3.17 -15.87 -11.99
C PHE A 151 -3.24 -14.34 -12.10
N LEU A 152 -3.09 -13.62 -10.98
CA LEU A 152 -3.20 -12.15 -10.94
C LEU A 152 -1.85 -11.44 -11.00
N LEU A 153 -0.82 -12.05 -10.43
CA LEU A 153 0.45 -11.39 -10.17
C LEU A 153 1.48 -11.66 -11.28
N LEU A 154 1.44 -12.82 -11.92
CA LEU A 154 2.28 -13.15 -13.08
C LEU A 154 2.12 -12.18 -14.28
N PRO A 155 0.91 -11.74 -14.68
CA PRO A 155 0.78 -10.69 -15.70
C PRO A 155 1.29 -9.34 -15.20
N CYS A 156 1.06 -9.00 -13.93
CA CYS A 156 1.56 -7.76 -13.33
C CYS A 156 3.10 -7.70 -13.33
N ILE A 157 3.77 -8.81 -12.97
CA ILE A 157 5.23 -8.93 -13.00
C ILE A 157 5.78 -8.81 -14.43
N LYS A 158 5.06 -9.34 -15.43
CA LYS A 158 5.45 -9.22 -16.85
C LYS A 158 5.26 -7.82 -17.44
N GLU A 159 4.45 -6.96 -16.83
CA GLU A 159 4.33 -5.56 -17.23
C GLU A 159 5.23 -4.62 -16.41
N ILE A 160 5.80 -5.13 -15.32
CA ILE A 160 6.75 -4.44 -14.43
C ILE A 160 8.20 -4.67 -14.88
N LEU A 161 8.52 -5.84 -15.47
CA LEU A 161 9.84 -6.23 -16.01
C LEU A 161 9.86 -6.20 -17.54
#